data_AF-A0A257VGH9-F1
#
_entry.id   AF-A0A257VGH9-F1
#
_cell.length_a   1.000
_cell.length_b   1.000
_cell.length_c   1.000
_cell.angle_alpha   90.00
_cell.angle_beta   90.00
_cell.angle_gamma   90.00
#
_symmetry.space_group_name_H-M   'P 1'
#
loop_
_entity.id
_entity.type
_entity.pdbx_description
1 polymer ?
#
loop_
_entity_poly.entity_id
_entity_poly.type
_entity_poly.pdbx_seq_one_letter_code
_entity_poly.pdbx_strand_id
1 'polypeptide(L)'
;GRTGLFYGPFRSRVSAEAFEVSVLEHFQIRRCAEDLAPSPEHPGCMYGEMNQCLRPCQAVVSTGEYRSEVRRLTEFLVSDGRSLAEVAEAARDRFSAEMEFEEAARQHQRIERIAATWRLRDELATTIDAAHGIAVTPAALGQAVELRLLIAGAWQPAEEIALTAEAAADKPVSLDRRLRERLERPMPAERPLIERQEHLALLARWGYSSWRDGEWLPIDDWSRIPYRKLVNMVHRVATSERP
;
A
#
# COMPACT_ATOMS: atom_id res chain seq x y z
N GLY A 1 -12.30 2.11 -19.57
CA GLY A 1 -11.99 1.94 -18.13
C GLY A 1 -10.90 2.92 -17.76
N ARG A 2 -11.00 3.59 -16.62
CA ARG A 2 -9.94 4.50 -16.15
C ARG A 2 -8.74 3.66 -15.70
N THR A 3 -7.70 3.61 -16.51
CA THR A 3 -6.38 3.08 -16.15
C THR A 3 -5.66 4.13 -15.29
N GLY A 4 -5.74 3.98 -13.98
CA GLY A 4 -5.06 4.85 -13.02
C GLY A 4 -4.50 4.01 -11.86
N LEU A 5 -3.44 4.51 -11.23
CA LEU A 5 -2.92 3.93 -9.99
C LEU A 5 -3.77 4.44 -8.82
N PHE A 6 -4.24 3.54 -7.97
CA PHE A 6 -4.98 3.88 -6.75
C PHE A 6 -4.15 3.49 -5.54
N TYR A 7 -3.93 4.44 -4.63
CA TYR A 7 -3.07 4.27 -3.46
C TYR A 7 -3.85 4.52 -2.17
N GLY A 8 -3.79 3.58 -1.24
CA GLY A 8 -4.56 3.55 0.00
C GLY A 8 -4.81 2.12 0.50
N PRO A 9 -5.72 1.91 1.45
CA PRO A 9 -6.55 2.91 2.09
C PRO A 9 -5.81 3.67 3.20
N PHE A 10 -6.20 4.92 3.41
CA PHE A 10 -5.72 5.73 4.54
C PHE A 10 -6.76 5.73 5.67
N ARG A 11 -6.32 5.97 6.90
CA ARG A 11 -7.21 5.98 8.08
C ARG A 11 -8.19 7.15 8.08
N SER A 12 -7.81 8.25 7.42
CA SER A 12 -8.63 9.45 7.30
C SER A 12 -8.20 10.26 6.09
N ARG A 13 -9.10 11.15 5.64
CA ARG A 13 -8.81 12.13 4.59
C ARG A 13 -7.61 13.01 4.92
N VAL A 14 -7.50 13.47 6.17
CA VAL A 14 -6.38 14.30 6.64
C VAL A 14 -5.04 13.56 6.51
N SER A 15 -5.01 12.26 6.83
CA SER A 15 -3.80 11.44 6.67
C SER A 15 -3.41 11.28 5.19
N ALA A 16 -4.40 11.02 4.33
CA ALA A 16 -4.20 10.92 2.89
C ALA A 16 -3.67 12.24 2.29
N GLU A 17 -4.27 13.38 2.66
CA GLU A 17 -3.85 14.71 2.18
C GLU A 17 -2.44 15.08 2.67
N ALA A 18 -2.09 14.76 3.93
CA ALA A 18 -0.74 15.00 4.45
C ALA A 18 0.32 14.18 3.70
N PHE A 19 0.03 12.90 3.44
CA PHE A 19 0.90 12.04 2.64
C PHE A 19 1.00 12.54 1.20
N GLU A 20 -0.13 12.86 0.56
CA GLU A 20 -0.17 13.41 -0.81
C GLU A 20 0.69 14.67 -0.94
N VAL A 21 0.50 15.66 -0.06
CA VAL A 21 1.27 16.91 -0.08
C VAL A 21 2.76 16.62 0.02
N SER A 22 3.18 15.77 0.96
CA SER A 22 4.60 15.43 1.14
C SER A 22 5.18 14.63 -0.03
N VAL A 23 4.41 13.73 -0.65
CA VAL A 23 4.82 13.03 -1.87
C VAL A 23 5.04 14.01 -3.01
N LEU A 24 4.08 14.94 -3.21
CA LEU A 24 4.12 15.91 -4.30
C LEU A 24 5.31 16.87 -4.21
N GLU A 25 5.93 17.07 -3.04
CA GLU A 25 7.17 17.86 -2.90
C GLU A 25 8.35 17.30 -3.69
N HIS A 26 8.33 16.01 -4.04
CA HIS A 26 9.41 15.34 -4.77
C HIS A 26 9.22 15.30 -6.29
N PHE A 27 8.07 15.74 -6.79
CA PHE A 27 7.68 15.59 -8.20
C PHE A 27 7.03 16.86 -8.76
N GLN A 28 7.21 17.08 -10.06
CA GLN A 28 6.66 18.22 -10.79
C GLN A 28 5.40 17.84 -11.59
N ILE A 29 4.48 17.13 -10.95
CA ILE A 29 3.21 16.74 -11.57
C ILE A 29 2.11 17.79 -11.38
N ARG A 30 1.09 17.73 -12.23
CA ARG A 30 -0.06 18.63 -12.19
C ARG A 30 -0.81 18.53 -10.87
N ARG A 31 -1.16 19.69 -10.29
CA ARG A 31 -1.95 19.83 -9.05
C ARG A 31 -3.29 20.55 -9.25
N CYS A 32 -3.52 21.14 -10.43
CA CYS A 32 -4.80 21.81 -10.72
C CYS A 32 -5.91 20.80 -11.06
N ALA A 33 -7.13 21.12 -10.65
CA ALA A 33 -8.30 20.25 -10.75
C ALA A 33 -9.08 20.39 -12.08
N GLU A 34 -8.71 21.35 -12.92
CA GLU A 34 -9.40 21.63 -14.20
C GLU A 34 -9.28 20.47 -15.18
N ASP A 35 -9.97 20.51 -16.32
CA ASP A 35 -9.66 19.60 -17.42
C ASP A 35 -8.46 20.13 -18.22
N LEU A 36 -7.54 19.23 -18.58
CA LEU A 36 -6.31 19.62 -19.27
C LEU A 36 -6.56 19.78 -20.78
N ALA A 37 -6.52 21.03 -21.26
CA ALA A 37 -6.45 21.37 -22.68
C ALA A 37 -5.13 22.11 -22.97
N PRO A 38 -4.05 21.40 -23.36
CA PRO A 38 -2.76 22.03 -23.61
C PRO A 38 -2.81 23.06 -24.74
N SER A 39 -2.32 24.27 -24.48
CA SER A 39 -2.17 25.33 -25.48
C SER A 39 -0.99 26.23 -25.14
N PRO A 40 -0.15 26.64 -26.10
CA PRO A 40 0.89 27.65 -25.88
C PRO A 40 0.36 28.98 -25.32
N GLU A 41 -0.91 29.30 -25.59
CA GLU A 41 -1.57 30.54 -25.13
C GLU A 41 -2.15 30.43 -23.71
N HIS A 42 -2.10 29.24 -23.09
CA HIS A 42 -2.66 29.03 -21.76
C HIS A 42 -1.94 29.94 -20.74
N PRO A 43 -2.67 30.70 -19.89
CA PRO A 43 -2.07 31.70 -19.01
C PRO A 43 -1.15 31.11 -17.93
N GLY A 44 -1.31 29.82 -17.64
CA GLY A 44 -0.54 29.10 -16.62
C GLY A 44 -1.23 29.13 -15.27
N CYS A 45 -0.53 28.74 -14.21
CA CYS A 45 -1.03 28.79 -12.85
C CYS A 45 0.11 28.96 -11.85
N MET A 46 -0.23 29.29 -10.60
CA MET A 46 0.74 29.52 -9.53
C MET A 46 1.67 28.32 -9.31
N TYR A 47 1.18 27.07 -9.45
CA TYR A 47 2.03 25.88 -9.30
C TYR A 47 3.12 25.80 -10.37
N GLY A 48 2.87 26.29 -11.58
CA GLY A 48 3.86 26.39 -12.64
C GLY A 48 4.94 27.41 -12.31
N GLU A 49 4.52 28.61 -11.85
CA GLU A 49 5.43 29.69 -11.44
C GLU A 49 6.32 29.31 -10.25
N MET A 50 5.80 28.48 -9.34
CA MET A 50 6.54 27.95 -8.20
C MET A 50 7.39 26.71 -8.52
N ASN A 51 7.51 26.30 -9.79
CA ASN A 51 8.22 25.10 -10.23
C ASN A 51 7.70 23.79 -9.60
N GLN A 52 6.44 23.74 -9.18
CA GLN A 52 5.80 22.54 -8.61
C GLN A 52 5.13 21.66 -9.67
N CYS A 53 5.16 22.08 -10.94
CA CYS A 53 4.54 21.41 -12.07
C CYS A 53 5.36 21.70 -13.34
N LEU A 54 5.51 20.72 -14.24
CA LEU A 54 6.16 20.89 -15.56
C LEU A 54 5.34 21.72 -16.57
N ARG A 55 4.21 22.29 -16.13
CA ARG A 55 3.35 23.18 -16.94
C ARG A 55 2.82 22.54 -18.25
N PRO A 56 2.30 21.29 -18.23
CA PRO A 56 1.78 20.65 -19.46
C PRO A 56 0.59 21.40 -20.07
N CYS A 57 -0.14 22.23 -19.29
CA CYS A 57 -1.22 23.07 -19.79
C CYS A 57 -0.75 24.13 -20.79
N GLN A 58 0.50 24.59 -20.69
CA GLN A 58 1.09 25.58 -21.59
C GLN A 58 1.79 24.95 -22.79
N ALA A 59 1.68 23.62 -22.96
CA ALA A 59 2.38 22.87 -23.98
C ALA A 59 3.91 23.10 -24.03
N VAL A 60 4.51 23.54 -22.92
CA VAL A 60 5.97 23.77 -22.80
C VAL A 60 6.77 22.50 -22.57
N VAL A 61 6.10 21.39 -22.27
CA VAL A 61 6.66 20.06 -22.07
C VAL A 61 5.91 19.06 -22.97
N SER A 62 6.63 18.11 -23.55
CA SER A 62 6.04 17.06 -24.37
C SER A 62 5.26 16.06 -23.51
N THR A 63 4.35 15.32 -24.15
CA THR A 63 3.64 14.21 -23.49
C THR A 63 4.61 13.14 -22.97
N GLY A 64 5.73 12.90 -23.66
CA GLY A 64 6.74 11.93 -23.24
C GLY A 64 7.44 12.33 -21.95
N GLU A 65 7.90 13.58 -21.87
CA GLU A 65 8.54 14.14 -20.67
C GLU A 65 7.59 14.14 -19.48
N TYR A 66 6.34 14.60 -19.65
CA TYR A 66 5.36 14.57 -18.57
C TYR A 66 5.04 13.13 -18.12
N ARG A 67 4.92 12.18 -19.06
CA ARG A 67 4.74 10.75 -18.73
C ARG A 67 5.93 10.17 -17.97
N SER A 68 7.15 10.63 -18.26
CA SER A 68 8.34 10.23 -17.51
C SER A 68 8.24 10.67 -16.05
N GLU A 69 7.78 11.90 -15.80
CA GLU A 69 7.60 12.40 -14.43
C GLU A 69 6.50 11.64 -13.67
N VAL A 70 5.37 11.36 -14.32
CA VAL A 70 4.30 10.51 -13.74
C VAL A 70 4.80 9.09 -13.45
N ARG A 71 5.67 8.54 -14.30
CA ARG A 71 6.27 7.22 -14.07
C ARG A 71 7.17 7.22 -12.84
N ARG A 72 8.01 8.24 -12.67
CA ARG A 72 8.86 8.38 -11.48
C ARG A 72 8.02 8.40 -10.19
N LEU A 73 6.90 9.13 -10.19
CA LEU A 73 5.95 9.12 -9.06
C LEU A 73 5.35 7.72 -8.84
N THR A 74 4.94 7.05 -9.91
CA THR A 74 4.36 5.70 -9.83
C THR A 74 5.37 4.70 -9.26
N GLU A 75 6.60 4.70 -9.75
CA GLU A 75 7.70 3.87 -9.26
C GLU A 75 8.02 4.19 -7.80
N PHE A 76 8.00 5.45 -7.41
CA PHE A 76 8.17 5.86 -6.01
C PHE A 76 7.11 5.26 -5.09
N LEU A 77 5.84 5.31 -5.47
CA LEU A 77 4.74 4.74 -4.67
C LEU A 77 4.81 3.21 -4.60
N VAL A 78 5.16 2.54 -5.70
CA VAL A 78 5.23 1.07 -5.78
C VAL A 78 6.48 0.49 -5.10
N SER A 79 7.58 1.25 -5.08
CA SER A 79 8.85 0.82 -4.46
C SER A 79 8.99 1.19 -3.00
N ASP A 80 7.93 1.69 -2.38
CA ASP A 80 7.94 2.21 -1.01
C ASP A 80 8.95 3.34 -0.78
N GLY A 81 9.10 4.22 -1.76
CA GLY A 81 10.05 5.33 -1.76
C GLY A 81 11.49 4.96 -2.11
N ARG A 82 11.82 3.66 -2.22
CA ARG A 82 13.18 3.20 -2.50
C ARG A 82 13.72 3.71 -3.83
N SER A 83 12.90 3.80 -4.88
CA SER A 83 13.35 4.25 -6.20
C SER A 83 13.98 5.64 -6.21
N LEU A 84 13.56 6.54 -5.30
CA LEU A 84 14.14 7.88 -5.18
C LEU A 84 15.26 7.93 -4.13
N ALA A 85 15.13 7.15 -3.06
CA ALA A 85 16.14 7.06 -2.00
C ALA A 85 17.46 6.48 -2.52
N GLU A 86 17.41 5.36 -3.26
CA GLU A 86 18.60 4.69 -3.80
C GLU A 86 19.38 5.60 -4.77
N VAL A 87 18.68 6.40 -5.58
CA VAL A 87 19.30 7.39 -6.48
C VAL A 87 20.00 8.50 -5.68
N ALA A 88 19.37 8.99 -4.61
CA ALA A 88 19.97 10.02 -3.76
C ALA A 88 21.16 9.49 -2.94
N GLU A 89 21.09 8.24 -2.48
CA GLU A 89 22.18 7.53 -1.80
C GLU A 89 23.39 7.36 -2.70
N ALA A 90 23.20 6.84 -3.92
CA ALA A 90 24.27 6.69 -4.89
C ALA A 90 24.92 8.04 -5.24
N ALA A 91 24.11 9.11 -5.38
CA ALA A 91 24.63 10.45 -5.64
C ALA A 91 25.44 11.01 -4.45
N ARG A 92 24.95 10.84 -3.21
CA ARG A 92 25.67 11.22 -2.00
C ARG A 92 27.05 10.55 -1.93
N ASP A 93 27.08 9.24 -2.16
CA ASP A 93 28.30 8.43 -2.04
C ASP A 93 29.32 8.82 -3.12
N ARG A 94 28.86 9.10 -4.34
CA ARG A 94 29.71 9.65 -5.41
C ARG A 94 30.32 11.00 -5.02
N PHE A 95 29.49 11.96 -4.58
CA PHE A 95 30.00 13.29 -4.17
C PHE A 95 30.97 13.19 -2.98
N SER A 96 30.71 12.28 -2.05
CA SER A 96 31.64 12.02 -0.93
C SER A 96 32.99 11.48 -1.42
N ALA A 97 32.99 10.57 -2.39
CA ALA A 97 34.21 10.04 -3.01
C ALA A 97 34.99 11.12 -3.80
N GLU A 98 34.28 12.08 -4.40
CA GLU A 98 34.84 13.23 -5.11
C GLU A 98 35.26 14.38 -4.16
N MET A 99 35.09 14.21 -2.84
CA MET A 99 35.34 15.23 -1.81
C MET A 99 34.45 16.50 -1.91
N GLU A 100 33.33 16.40 -2.62
CA GLU A 100 32.29 17.43 -2.76
C GLU A 100 31.29 17.35 -1.59
N PHE A 101 31.75 17.65 -0.38
CA PHE A 101 30.98 17.41 0.86
C PHE A 101 29.69 18.23 0.97
N GLU A 102 29.63 19.42 0.38
CA GLU A 102 28.41 20.23 0.35
C GLU A 102 27.31 19.55 -0.48
N GLU A 103 27.65 19.01 -1.65
CA GLU A 103 26.71 18.26 -2.48
C GLU A 103 26.25 16.96 -1.80
N ALA A 104 27.19 16.24 -1.18
CA ALA A 104 26.86 15.05 -0.40
C ALA A 104 25.88 15.37 0.75
N ALA A 105 26.10 16.47 1.48
CA ALA A 105 25.19 16.92 2.53
C ALA A 105 23.79 17.24 1.98
N ARG A 106 23.70 17.89 0.81
CA ARG A 106 22.40 18.15 0.14
C ARG A 106 21.67 16.87 -0.25
N GLN A 107 22.38 15.87 -0.77
CA GLN A 107 21.76 14.56 -1.06
C GLN A 107 21.35 13.82 0.22
N HIS A 108 22.12 13.95 1.30
CA HIS A 108 21.75 13.37 2.58
C HIS A 108 20.44 13.95 3.13
N GLN A 109 20.30 15.28 3.14
CA GLN A 109 19.06 15.95 3.53
C GLN A 109 17.88 15.54 2.64
N ARG A 110 18.12 15.26 1.35
CA ARG A 110 17.10 14.74 0.43
C ARG A 110 16.62 13.34 0.86
N ILE A 111 17.52 12.45 1.25
CA ILE A 111 17.18 11.11 1.77
C ILE A 111 16.33 11.24 3.04
N GLU A 112 16.68 12.14 3.96
CA GLU A 112 15.91 12.38 5.19
C GLU A 112 14.50 12.86 4.89
N ARG A 113 14.33 13.77 3.91
CA ARG A 113 13.00 14.23 3.47
C ARG A 113 12.17 13.10 2.87
N ILE A 114 12.78 12.24 2.04
CA ILE A 114 12.09 11.06 1.47
C ILE A 114 11.62 10.12 2.59
N ALA A 115 12.49 9.85 3.56
CA ALA A 115 12.15 9.03 4.72
C ALA A 115 11.02 9.66 5.57
N ALA A 116 11.02 10.99 5.72
CA ALA A 116 9.97 11.71 6.42
C ALA A 116 8.62 11.60 5.72
N THR A 117 8.58 11.75 4.38
CA THR A 117 7.38 11.50 3.58
C THR A 117 6.82 10.10 3.83
N TRP A 118 7.68 9.09 3.87
CA TRP A 118 7.24 7.71 4.04
C TRP A 118 6.68 7.41 5.44
N ARG A 119 7.16 8.10 6.47
CA ARG A 119 6.62 7.97 7.84
C ARG A 119 5.19 8.47 7.98
N LEU A 120 4.70 9.30 7.06
CA LEU A 120 3.31 9.75 7.03
C LEU A 120 2.36 8.68 6.47
N ARG A 121 2.89 7.64 5.80
CA ARG A 121 2.08 6.57 5.23
C ARG A 121 1.43 5.76 6.35
N ASP A 122 0.11 5.61 6.29
CA ASP A 122 -0.57 4.70 7.21
C ASP A 122 -0.22 3.23 6.90
N GLU A 123 -0.34 2.36 7.91
CA GLU A 123 0.10 0.95 7.85
C GLU A 123 -0.46 0.16 6.66
N LEU A 124 -1.77 0.29 6.39
CA LEU A 124 -2.49 -0.44 5.36
C LEU A 124 -2.39 0.21 3.96
N ALA A 125 -1.84 1.42 3.85
CA ALA A 125 -1.82 2.13 2.59
C ALA A 125 -0.81 1.50 1.61
N THR A 126 -1.31 1.08 0.45
CA THR A 126 -0.55 0.46 -0.64
C THR A 126 -1.27 0.69 -1.98
N THR A 127 -0.77 0.14 -3.08
CA THR A 127 -1.53 0.14 -4.33
C THR A 127 -2.66 -0.89 -4.26
N ILE A 128 -3.83 -0.58 -4.84
CA ILE A 128 -4.98 -1.49 -4.79
C ILE A 128 -4.68 -2.89 -5.36
N ASP A 129 -3.79 -2.98 -6.35
CA ASP A 129 -3.37 -4.25 -6.94
C ASP A 129 -2.42 -5.03 -6.05
N ALA A 130 -1.62 -4.35 -5.21
CA ALA A 130 -0.76 -4.96 -4.21
C ALA A 130 -1.43 -5.15 -2.83
N ALA A 131 -2.71 -4.79 -2.69
CA ALA A 131 -3.44 -4.92 -1.44
C ALA A 131 -3.80 -6.39 -1.18
N HIS A 132 -2.88 -7.09 -0.51
CA HIS A 132 -2.97 -8.50 -0.19
C HIS A 132 -2.81 -8.72 1.32
N GLY A 133 -3.62 -9.63 1.87
CA GLY A 133 -3.45 -10.02 3.25
C GLY A 133 -4.52 -10.97 3.76
N ILE A 134 -4.40 -11.33 5.04
CA ILE A 134 -5.31 -12.24 5.73
C ILE A 134 -5.82 -11.52 6.97
N ALA A 135 -7.12 -11.33 7.05
CA ALA A 135 -7.80 -10.98 8.30
C ALA A 135 -8.10 -12.26 9.07
N VAL A 136 -7.74 -12.27 10.35
CA VAL A 136 -8.05 -13.33 11.31
C VAL A 136 -8.98 -12.74 12.34
N THR A 137 -10.25 -13.13 12.32
CA THR A 137 -11.29 -12.61 13.24
C THR A 137 -11.90 -13.76 14.05
N PRO A 138 -12.51 -13.49 15.21
CA PRO A 138 -13.17 -14.53 16.00
C PRO A 138 -14.34 -15.15 15.22
N ALA A 139 -14.52 -16.47 15.29
CA ALA A 139 -15.72 -17.11 14.77
C ALA A 139 -16.91 -16.92 15.74
N ALA A 140 -18.14 -17.10 15.24
CA ALA A 140 -19.35 -16.90 16.04
C ALA A 140 -19.46 -17.85 17.24
N LEU A 141 -18.97 -19.09 17.16
CA LEU A 141 -19.08 -20.10 18.22
C LEU A 141 -17.80 -20.96 18.30
N GLY A 142 -17.41 -21.34 19.52
CA GLY A 142 -16.30 -22.28 19.78
C GLY A 142 -14.88 -21.68 19.69
N GLN A 143 -13.89 -22.55 19.81
CA GLN A 143 -12.46 -22.24 19.67
C GLN A 143 -12.06 -22.19 18.19
N ALA A 144 -12.68 -21.30 17.42
CA ALA A 144 -12.47 -21.15 15.99
C ALA A 144 -12.25 -19.69 15.59
N VAL A 145 -11.66 -19.49 14.42
CA VAL A 145 -11.50 -18.17 13.78
C VAL A 145 -12.13 -18.17 12.40
N GLU A 146 -12.55 -17.01 11.93
CA GLU A 146 -12.77 -16.73 10.53
C GLU A 146 -11.48 -16.20 9.90
N LEU A 147 -11.07 -16.83 8.80
CA LEU A 147 -10.05 -16.31 7.91
C LEU A 147 -10.73 -15.64 6.72
N ARG A 148 -10.31 -14.41 6.42
CA ARG A 148 -10.72 -13.73 5.19
C ARG A 148 -9.52 -13.21 4.45
N LEU A 149 -9.34 -13.67 3.22
CA LEU A 149 -8.24 -13.24 2.36
C LEU A 149 -8.67 -11.98 1.61
N LEU A 150 -7.79 -11.00 1.55
CA LEU A 150 -7.85 -9.91 0.59
C LEU A 150 -6.81 -10.19 -0.49
N ILE A 151 -7.23 -10.21 -1.75
CA ILE A 151 -6.34 -10.46 -2.88
C ILE A 151 -6.56 -9.36 -3.91
N ALA A 152 -5.52 -8.58 -4.19
CA ALA A 152 -5.57 -7.43 -5.07
C ALA A 152 -6.75 -6.50 -4.71
N GLY A 153 -6.92 -6.19 -3.42
CA GLY A 153 -7.99 -5.32 -2.94
C GLY A 153 -9.39 -5.93 -2.99
N ALA A 154 -9.55 -7.23 -3.27
CA ALA A 154 -10.83 -7.92 -3.26
C ALA A 154 -10.92 -8.94 -2.12
N TRP A 155 -11.92 -8.81 -1.25
CA TRP A 155 -12.22 -9.80 -0.23
C TRP A 155 -12.70 -11.10 -0.87
N GLN A 156 -12.15 -12.21 -0.40
CA GLN A 156 -12.60 -13.56 -0.72
C GLN A 156 -13.64 -14.01 0.32
N PRO A 157 -14.43 -15.06 0.02
CA PRO A 157 -15.32 -15.67 0.99
C PRO A 157 -14.58 -16.01 2.29
N ALA A 158 -15.25 -15.84 3.43
CA ALA A 158 -14.70 -16.21 4.73
C ALA A 158 -14.62 -17.73 4.86
N GLU A 159 -13.54 -18.22 5.44
CA GLU A 159 -13.35 -19.63 5.76
C GLU A 159 -13.16 -19.79 7.27
N GLU A 160 -13.96 -20.65 7.88
CA GLU A 160 -13.85 -20.94 9.30
C GLU A 160 -12.78 -22.01 9.56
N ILE A 161 -11.95 -21.78 10.57
CA ILE A 161 -10.91 -22.70 11.02
C ILE A 161 -10.99 -22.88 12.53
N ALA A 162 -11.44 -24.07 12.95
CA ALA A 162 -11.37 -24.49 14.35
C ALA A 162 -9.93 -24.75 14.80
N LEU A 163 -9.57 -24.46 16.05
CA LEU A 163 -8.27 -24.79 16.63
C LEU A 163 -8.07 -26.31 16.71
N THR A 164 -9.10 -27.01 17.18
CA THR A 164 -9.15 -28.47 17.22
C THR A 164 -9.91 -28.98 16.00
N ALA A 165 -9.34 -29.97 15.30
CA ALA A 165 -10.10 -30.70 14.29
C ALA A 165 -10.99 -31.71 15.03
N GLU A 166 -12.28 -31.76 14.72
CA GLU A 166 -13.12 -32.89 15.11
C GLU A 166 -12.49 -34.16 14.53
N ALA A 167 -12.27 -35.15 15.39
CA ALA A 167 -11.55 -36.38 15.07
C ALA A 167 -12.38 -37.27 14.14
N ALA A 168 -12.50 -36.87 12.88
CA ALA A 168 -13.15 -37.67 11.83
C ALA A 168 -12.18 -38.68 11.18
N ALA A 169 -10.87 -38.60 11.47
CA ALA A 169 -9.84 -39.50 10.93
C ALA A 169 -8.75 -39.82 11.97
N ASP A 170 -8.14 -41.00 11.80
CA ASP A 170 -7.22 -41.71 12.70
C ASP A 170 -5.95 -40.95 13.15
N LYS A 171 -5.75 -39.70 12.68
CA LYS A 171 -4.70 -38.79 13.16
C LYS A 171 -5.18 -37.33 13.13
N PRO A 172 -4.98 -36.56 14.22
CA PRO A 172 -5.26 -35.13 14.22
C PRO A 172 -4.33 -34.41 13.24
N VAL A 173 -4.90 -33.67 12.29
CA VAL A 173 -4.14 -32.81 11.36
C VAL A 173 -3.75 -31.53 12.08
N SER A 174 -2.47 -31.16 12.05
CA SER A 174 -1.99 -29.94 12.69
C SER A 174 -2.62 -28.68 12.08
N LEU A 175 -2.77 -27.62 12.88
CA LEU A 175 -3.28 -26.33 12.42
C LEU A 175 -2.44 -25.75 11.28
N ASP A 176 -1.11 -25.84 11.35
CA ASP A 176 -0.20 -25.40 10.28
C ASP A 176 -0.50 -26.10 8.95
N ARG A 177 -0.67 -27.44 8.97
CA ARG A 177 -0.99 -28.19 7.76
C ARG A 177 -2.35 -27.79 7.18
N ARG A 178 -3.36 -27.63 8.04
CA ARG A 178 -4.70 -27.18 7.63
C ARG A 178 -4.66 -25.78 6.99
N LEU A 179 -3.91 -24.85 7.58
CA LEU A 179 -3.70 -23.51 7.01
C LEU A 179 -3.01 -23.57 5.64
N ARG A 180 -2.00 -24.44 5.49
CA ARG A 180 -1.30 -24.62 4.21
C ARG A 180 -2.22 -25.14 3.11
N GLU A 181 -2.97 -26.20 3.40
CA GLU A 181 -3.92 -26.80 2.46
C GLU A 181 -5.00 -25.80 2.02
N ARG A 182 -5.43 -24.91 2.91
CA ARG A 182 -6.45 -23.88 2.63
C ARG A 182 -5.92 -22.69 1.84
N LEU A 183 -4.68 -22.30 2.09
CA LEU A 183 -4.06 -21.13 1.47
C LEU A 183 -3.26 -21.49 0.20
N GLU A 184 -3.42 -22.70 -0.32
CA GLU A 184 -2.72 -23.14 -1.52
C GLU A 184 -3.30 -22.45 -2.77
N ARG A 185 -2.55 -21.47 -3.29
CA ARG A 185 -2.83 -20.74 -4.55
C ARG A 185 -4.23 -20.14 -4.62
N PRO A 186 -4.54 -19.14 -3.79
CA PRO A 186 -5.85 -18.51 -3.85
C PRO A 186 -5.97 -17.73 -5.17
N MET A 187 -6.98 -18.05 -5.98
CA MET A 187 -7.24 -17.34 -7.22
C MET A 187 -8.08 -16.08 -6.91
N PRO A 188 -7.65 -14.89 -7.38
CA PRO A 188 -8.45 -13.69 -7.19
C PRO A 188 -9.74 -13.79 -7.99
N ALA A 189 -10.89 -13.59 -7.34
CA ALA A 189 -12.09 -13.23 -8.06
C ALA A 189 -11.87 -11.88 -8.76
N GLU A 190 -12.03 -11.81 -10.08
CA GLU A 190 -12.03 -10.54 -10.80
C GLU A 190 -13.19 -9.67 -10.29
N ARG A 191 -12.87 -8.50 -9.73
CA ARG A 191 -13.86 -7.54 -9.24
C ARG A 191 -13.63 -6.17 -9.90
N PRO A 192 -14.71 -5.44 -10.24
CA PRO A 192 -14.59 -4.06 -10.70
C PRO A 192 -13.88 -3.17 -9.69
N LEU A 193 -13.23 -2.10 -10.17
CA LEU A 193 -12.49 -1.15 -9.33
C LEU A 193 -13.32 -0.59 -8.18
N ILE A 194 -14.58 -0.21 -8.45
CA ILE A 194 -15.45 0.39 -7.42
C ILE A 194 -15.69 -0.56 -6.24
N GLU A 195 -15.87 -1.84 -6.53
CA GLU A 195 -16.08 -2.86 -5.51
C GLU A 195 -14.79 -3.14 -4.71
N ARG A 196 -13.64 -3.13 -5.38
CA ARG A 196 -12.34 -3.23 -4.70
C ARG A 196 -12.10 -2.03 -3.77
N GLN A 197 -12.53 -0.83 -4.15
CA GLN A 197 -12.46 0.36 -3.29
C GLN A 197 -13.35 0.21 -2.05
N GLU A 198 -14.57 -0.31 -2.20
CA GLU A 198 -15.46 -0.61 -1.07
C GLU A 198 -14.85 -1.65 -0.12
N HIS A 199 -14.24 -2.70 -0.67
CA HIS A 199 -13.53 -3.72 0.11
C HIS A 199 -12.35 -3.14 0.90
N LEU A 200 -11.56 -2.25 0.30
CA LEU A 200 -10.51 -1.52 1.03
C LEU A 200 -11.06 -0.55 2.08
N ALA A 201 -12.21 0.07 1.83
CA ALA A 201 -12.88 0.90 2.83
C ALA A 201 -13.31 0.07 4.05
N LEU A 202 -13.79 -1.17 3.85
CA LEU A 202 -14.07 -2.11 4.93
C LEU A 202 -12.79 -2.48 5.69
N LEU A 203 -11.69 -2.76 4.99
CA LEU A 203 -10.40 -3.05 5.61
C LEU A 203 -9.94 -1.87 6.49
N ALA A 204 -9.98 -0.64 5.98
CA ALA A 204 -9.56 0.53 6.75
C ALA A 204 -10.47 0.79 7.96
N ARG A 205 -11.79 0.69 7.78
CA ARG A 205 -12.76 0.89 8.85
C ARG A 205 -12.56 -0.10 9.99
N TRP A 206 -12.27 -1.37 9.69
CA TRP A 206 -11.97 -2.38 10.72
C TRP A 206 -10.54 -2.26 11.25
N GLY A 207 -9.55 -2.14 10.36
CA GLY A 207 -8.13 -2.20 10.68
C GLY A 207 -7.61 -1.00 11.50
N TYR A 208 -8.19 0.19 11.30
CA TYR A 208 -7.87 1.41 12.07
C TYR A 208 -8.84 1.68 13.23
N SER A 209 -9.81 0.80 13.46
CA SER A 209 -10.77 0.96 14.55
C SER A 209 -10.18 0.62 15.91
N SER A 210 -10.66 1.30 16.96
CA SER A 210 -10.38 0.95 18.36
C SER A 210 -11.06 -0.34 18.82
N TRP A 211 -12.15 -0.77 18.15
CA TRP A 211 -12.86 -2.03 18.44
C TRP A 211 -12.41 -3.19 17.55
N ARG A 212 -11.26 -3.07 16.90
CA ARG A 212 -10.70 -4.13 16.06
C ARG A 212 -10.56 -5.42 16.87
N ASP A 213 -11.37 -6.41 16.52
CA ASP A 213 -11.59 -7.68 17.21
C ASP A 213 -10.68 -8.82 16.70
N GLY A 214 -9.79 -8.52 15.76
CA GLY A 214 -8.91 -9.50 15.14
C GLY A 214 -7.60 -8.92 14.63
N GLU A 215 -6.82 -9.77 13.98
CA GLU A 215 -5.46 -9.43 13.52
C GLU A 215 -5.36 -9.45 11.99
N TRP A 216 -4.46 -8.62 11.46
CA TRP A 216 -4.22 -8.45 10.02
C TRP A 216 -2.79 -8.92 9.70
N LEU A 217 -2.67 -9.77 8.70
CA LEU A 217 -1.39 -10.21 8.16
C LEU A 217 -1.26 -9.72 6.71
N PRO A 218 -0.46 -8.68 6.43
CA PRO A 218 -0.15 -8.33 5.05
C PRO A 218 0.64 -9.45 4.38
N ILE A 219 0.40 -9.68 3.09
CA ILE A 219 1.03 -10.74 2.29
C ILE A 219 1.58 -10.14 1.01
N ASP A 220 2.90 -9.98 0.91
CA ASP A 220 3.52 -9.49 -0.34
C ASP A 220 3.56 -10.57 -1.42
N ASP A 221 3.75 -11.83 -1.01
CA ASP A 221 3.89 -13.00 -1.89
C ASP A 221 3.21 -14.21 -1.26
N TRP A 222 2.15 -14.72 -1.91
CA TRP A 222 1.39 -15.89 -1.47
C TRP A 222 2.19 -17.20 -1.47
N SER A 223 3.35 -17.25 -2.13
CA SER A 223 4.27 -18.39 -2.03
C SER A 223 5.14 -18.35 -0.76
N ARG A 224 5.19 -17.21 -0.07
CA ARG A 224 6.05 -16.96 1.11
C ARG A 224 5.26 -16.54 2.34
N ILE A 225 4.06 -17.12 2.53
CA ILE A 225 3.22 -16.84 3.69
C ILE A 225 3.99 -17.16 4.99
N PRO A 226 4.04 -16.23 5.96
CA PRO A 226 4.72 -16.47 7.24
C PRO A 226 3.82 -17.32 8.16
N TYR A 227 3.68 -18.61 7.85
CA TYR A 227 2.77 -19.53 8.54
C TYR A 227 2.95 -19.57 10.06
N ARG A 228 4.18 -19.48 10.57
CA ARG A 228 4.43 -19.40 12.01
C ARG A 228 3.74 -18.20 12.66
N LYS A 229 3.79 -17.03 12.00
CA LYS A 229 3.10 -15.83 12.47
C LYS A 229 1.58 -16.01 12.40
N LEU A 230 1.09 -16.56 11.29
CA LEU A 230 -0.34 -16.84 11.10
C LEU A 230 -0.90 -17.80 12.15
N VAL A 231 -0.23 -18.93 12.40
CA VAL A 231 -0.61 -19.91 13.44
C VAL A 231 -0.71 -19.22 14.81
N ASN A 232 0.27 -18.39 15.16
CA ASN A 232 0.24 -17.65 16.43
C ASN A 232 -0.92 -16.64 16.51
N MET A 233 -1.25 -15.97 15.40
CA MET A 233 -2.41 -15.06 15.33
C MET A 233 -3.72 -15.84 15.52
N VAL A 234 -3.89 -16.96 14.81
CA VAL A 234 -5.06 -17.82 14.92
C VAL A 234 -5.25 -18.30 16.36
N HIS A 235 -4.17 -18.76 17.02
CA HIS A 235 -4.23 -19.12 18.43
C HIS A 235 -4.66 -17.96 19.31
N ARG A 236 -4.04 -16.78 19.20
CA ARG A 236 -4.40 -15.62 20.02
C ARG A 236 -5.86 -15.23 19.85
N VAL A 237 -6.33 -15.05 18.61
CA VAL A 237 -7.71 -14.63 18.31
C VAL A 237 -8.75 -15.68 18.74
N ALA A 238 -8.46 -16.97 18.57
CA ALA A 238 -9.38 -18.02 19.03
C ALA A 238 -9.46 -18.14 20.56
N THR A 239 -8.41 -17.71 21.27
CA THR A 239 -8.34 -17.79 22.75
C THR A 239 -8.63 -16.49 23.46
N SER A 240 -8.74 -15.36 22.73
CA SER A 240 -9.06 -14.08 23.35
C SER A 240 -10.47 -14.12 23.93
N GLU A 241 -10.61 -13.73 25.21
CA GLU A 241 -11.90 -13.58 25.85
C GLU A 241 -12.73 -12.55 25.09
N ARG A 242 -13.96 -12.93 24.72
CA ARG A 242 -14.88 -12.00 24.06
C ARG A 242 -15.31 -10.93 25.07
N PRO A 243 -15.31 -9.64 24.70
CA PRO A 243 -15.88 -8.59 25.55
C PRO A 243 -17.39 -8.79 25.78
#